data_AF-A0AAW7DEZ2-F1
#
_entry.id   AF-A0AAW7DEZ2-F1
#
_cell.length_a   1.000
_cell.length_b   1.000
_cell.length_c   1.000
_cell.angle_alpha   90.00
_cell.angle_beta   90.00
_cell.angle_gamma   90.00
#
_symmetry.space_group_name_H-M   'P 1'
#
loop_
_entity.id
_entity.type
_entity.pdbx_description
1 polymer ?
#
loop_
_entity_poly.entity_id
_entity_poly.type
_entity_poly.pdbx_seq_one_letter_code
_entity_poly.pdbx_strand_id
1 'polypeptide(L)'
;MNLLKEINRKFNKSDIENVFNLLNDIDFTRLSNDKSIIQSSLIQLSQGKIDSLYMYLKLIYKKEDDVIQAATLLKENSHHIDDIKISEDEYIKWIPLESNVIFINIDNLLANTYDFWDSLSTECVFECCGINACNFTSDTIIQSIHLFDKIELLKNFNDIILEINLLNADEVYSNHLNQRFNKNVFLELLQHIEFQIKLSI
;
A
#
# COMPACT_ATOMS: atom_id res chain seq x y z
N MET A 1 29.11 -9.35 -17.07
CA MET A 1 28.35 -8.09 -17.20
C MET A 1 28.55 -7.29 -15.91
N ASN A 2 28.74 -5.97 -15.95
CA ASN A 2 28.93 -5.22 -14.70
C ASN A 2 27.57 -5.09 -14.01
N LEU A 3 27.36 -5.85 -12.94
CA LEU A 3 26.11 -5.94 -12.17
C LEU A 3 25.61 -4.56 -11.71
N LEU A 4 26.51 -3.66 -11.32
CA LEU A 4 26.17 -2.27 -10.99
C LEU A 4 25.57 -1.53 -12.19
N LYS A 5 26.13 -1.71 -13.40
CA LYS A 5 25.59 -1.11 -14.63
C LYS A 5 24.23 -1.69 -15.00
N GLU A 6 23.94 -2.93 -14.63
CA GLU A 6 22.66 -3.57 -14.88
C GLU A 6 21.56 -3.00 -13.97
N ILE A 7 21.85 -2.86 -12.67
CA ILE A 7 20.95 -2.21 -11.72
C ILE A 7 20.74 -0.75 -12.10
N ASN A 8 21.79 0.02 -12.39
CA ASN A 8 21.66 1.45 -12.73
C ASN A 8 20.79 1.71 -13.97
N ARG A 9 20.76 0.79 -14.93
CA ARG A 9 19.91 0.92 -16.12
C ARG A 9 18.44 0.64 -15.85
N LYS A 10 18.14 -0.09 -14.76
CA LYS A 10 16.78 -0.46 -14.41
C LYS A 10 16.04 0.69 -13.72
N PHE A 11 16.70 1.55 -12.95
CA PHE A 11 16.02 2.55 -12.13
C PHE A 11 16.10 3.96 -12.72
N ASN A 12 14.97 4.67 -12.74
CA ASN A 12 14.92 6.12 -12.93
C ASN A 12 14.93 6.84 -11.57
N LYS A 13 14.91 8.19 -11.57
CA LYS A 13 14.97 8.98 -10.32
C LYS A 13 13.80 8.72 -9.37
N SER A 14 12.58 8.62 -9.90
CA SER A 14 11.37 8.32 -9.12
C SER A 14 11.46 6.93 -8.49
N ASP A 15 11.95 5.94 -9.25
CA ASP A 15 12.11 4.59 -8.74
C ASP A 15 13.09 4.55 -7.55
N ILE A 16 14.13 5.41 -7.54
CA ILE A 16 15.11 5.47 -6.43
C ILE A 16 14.50 6.05 -5.16
N GLU A 17 13.74 7.14 -5.28
CA GLU A 17 13.04 7.75 -4.13
C GLU A 17 12.03 6.75 -3.54
N ASN A 18 11.33 6.04 -4.41
CA ASN A 18 10.38 5.00 -4.03
C ASN A 18 11.06 3.80 -3.36
N VAL A 19 12.14 3.26 -3.94
CA VAL A 19 12.92 2.20 -3.29
C VAL A 19 13.46 2.64 -1.93
N PHE A 20 13.89 3.89 -1.78
CA PHE A 20 14.31 4.40 -0.47
C PHE A 20 13.17 4.30 0.55
N ASN A 21 11.95 4.73 0.21
CA ASN A 21 10.79 4.63 1.11
C ASN A 21 10.49 3.17 1.48
N LEU A 22 10.44 2.26 0.50
CA LEU A 22 10.24 0.82 0.74
C LEU A 22 11.28 0.22 1.69
N LEU A 23 12.54 0.61 1.55
CA LEU A 23 13.63 0.09 2.38
C LEU A 23 13.68 0.74 3.76
N ASN A 24 13.25 1.99 3.89
CA ASN A 24 13.26 2.73 5.15
C ASN A 24 12.22 2.19 6.14
N ASP A 25 11.14 1.59 5.65
CA ASP A 25 10.10 0.98 6.49
C ASP A 25 10.50 -0.39 7.06
N ILE A 26 11.58 -0.99 6.55
CA ILE A 26 12.05 -2.29 7.01
C ILE A 26 13.19 -2.10 8.04
N ASP A 27 13.03 -2.61 9.27
CA ASP A 27 14.08 -2.57 10.30
C ASP A 27 15.20 -3.60 10.02
N PHE A 28 16.07 -3.27 9.06
CA PHE A 28 17.24 -4.07 8.74
C PHE A 28 18.37 -3.94 9.76
N THR A 29 18.25 -3.06 10.76
CA THR A 29 19.29 -2.90 11.78
C THR A 29 19.45 -4.12 12.69
N ARG A 30 18.49 -5.04 12.64
CA ARG A 30 18.51 -6.34 13.33
C ARG A 30 19.08 -7.49 12.49
N LEU A 31 19.28 -7.29 11.18
CA LEU A 31 19.55 -8.37 10.23
C LEU A 31 21.00 -8.42 9.73
N SER A 32 21.84 -7.45 10.08
CA SER A 32 23.25 -7.41 9.66
C SER A 32 24.17 -6.85 10.74
N ASN A 33 25.37 -7.44 10.83
CA ASN A 33 26.47 -6.93 11.66
C ASN A 33 27.03 -5.59 11.14
N ASP A 34 26.67 -5.19 9.91
CA ASP A 34 27.18 -3.99 9.21
C ASP A 34 26.20 -2.81 9.25
N LYS A 35 25.58 -2.58 10.41
CA LYS A 35 24.53 -1.55 10.62
C LYS A 35 24.92 -0.15 10.13
N SER A 36 26.19 0.25 10.31
CA SER A 36 26.69 1.56 9.87
C SER A 36 26.75 1.70 8.35
N ILE A 37 27.07 0.62 7.64
CA ILE A 37 27.16 0.60 6.18
C ILE A 37 25.75 0.62 5.58
N ILE A 38 24.81 -0.11 6.17
CA ILE A 38 23.39 -0.08 5.80
C ILE A 38 22.82 1.33 5.96
N GLN A 39 23.02 1.96 7.12
CA GLN A 39 22.57 3.34 7.36
C GLN A 39 23.19 4.34 6.37
N SER A 40 24.49 4.24 6.12
CA SER A 40 25.15 5.09 5.12
C SER A 40 24.59 4.87 3.71
N SER A 41 24.23 3.64 3.36
CA SER A 41 23.67 3.31 2.05
C SER A 41 22.26 3.87 1.89
N LEU A 42 21.42 3.79 2.94
CA LEU A 42 20.08 4.40 2.97
C LEU A 42 20.16 5.93 2.87
N ILE A 43 21.08 6.59 3.57
CA ILE A 43 21.30 8.05 3.46
C ILE A 43 21.73 8.44 2.04
N GLN A 44 22.52 7.62 1.37
CA GLN A 44 22.93 7.90 0.00
C GLN A 44 21.80 7.62 -1.00
N LEU A 45 20.96 6.62 -0.74
CA LEU A 45 19.76 6.34 -1.54
C LEU A 45 18.75 7.47 -1.46
N SER A 46 18.52 8.05 -0.28
CA SER A 46 17.65 9.24 -0.14
C SER A 46 18.20 10.48 -0.88
N GLN A 47 19.49 10.48 -1.22
CA GLN A 47 20.13 11.49 -2.08
C GLN A 47 20.09 11.12 -3.57
N GLY A 48 19.39 10.05 -3.96
CA GLY A 48 19.26 9.60 -5.34
C GLY A 48 20.44 8.77 -5.87
N LYS A 49 21.32 8.27 -5.00
CA LYS A 49 22.50 7.48 -5.41
C LYS A 49 22.16 6.00 -5.53
N ILE A 50 21.75 5.57 -6.72
CA ILE A 50 21.39 4.17 -7.01
C ILE A 50 22.55 3.17 -6.77
N ASP A 51 23.80 3.59 -6.92
CA ASP A 51 24.96 2.72 -6.63
C ASP A 51 24.95 2.20 -5.18
N SER A 52 24.33 2.95 -4.28
CA SER A 52 24.18 2.58 -2.88
C SER A 52 23.14 1.47 -2.68
N LEU A 53 22.21 1.27 -3.62
CA LEU A 53 21.28 0.12 -3.62
C LEU A 53 22.02 -1.18 -3.89
N TYR A 54 22.99 -1.15 -4.80
CA TYR A 54 23.83 -2.32 -5.05
C TYR A 54 24.64 -2.71 -3.83
N MET A 55 25.28 -1.73 -3.18
CA MET A 55 26.05 -1.96 -1.95
C MET A 55 25.15 -2.50 -0.84
N TYR A 56 23.96 -1.91 -0.69
CA TYR A 56 22.94 -2.37 0.24
C TYR A 56 22.53 -3.84 0.01
N LEU A 57 22.15 -4.20 -1.22
CA LEU A 57 21.71 -5.55 -1.55
C LEU A 57 22.84 -6.58 -1.43
N LYS A 58 24.08 -6.22 -1.76
CA LYS A 58 25.25 -7.12 -1.60
C LYS A 58 25.59 -7.45 -0.14
N LEU A 59 25.21 -6.59 0.81
CA LEU A 59 25.38 -6.89 2.23
C LEU A 59 24.38 -7.93 2.74
N ILE A 60 23.21 -8.01 2.09
CA ILE A 60 22.12 -8.92 2.44
C ILE A 60 22.26 -10.25 1.68
N TYR A 61 22.52 -10.16 0.38
CA TYR A 61 22.55 -11.29 -0.54
C TYR A 61 23.98 -11.62 -1.00
N LYS A 62 24.40 -12.87 -0.79
CA LYS A 62 25.76 -13.33 -1.11
C LYS A 62 25.94 -13.66 -2.59
N LYS A 63 24.90 -14.13 -3.27
CA LYS A 63 24.95 -14.49 -4.70
C LYS A 63 24.53 -13.31 -5.57
N GLU A 64 25.10 -13.23 -6.76
CA GLU A 64 24.80 -12.16 -7.70
C GLU A 64 23.37 -12.25 -8.24
N ASP A 65 22.89 -13.46 -8.52
CA ASP A 65 21.53 -13.69 -9.00
C ASP A 65 20.47 -13.22 -7.98
N ASP A 66 20.69 -13.50 -6.69
CA ASP A 66 19.81 -13.06 -5.61
C ASP A 66 19.77 -11.52 -5.51
N VAL A 67 20.90 -10.83 -5.74
CA VAL A 67 20.97 -9.36 -5.79
C VAL A 67 20.17 -8.82 -6.99
N ILE A 68 20.29 -9.43 -8.17
CA ILE A 68 19.53 -9.02 -9.37
C ILE A 68 18.04 -9.22 -9.16
N GLN A 69 17.64 -10.35 -8.56
CA GLN A 69 16.25 -10.68 -8.28
C GLN A 69 15.66 -9.68 -7.28
N ALA A 70 16.34 -9.42 -6.17
CA ALA A 70 15.91 -8.44 -5.18
C ALA A 70 15.80 -7.03 -5.77
N ALA A 71 16.77 -6.60 -6.59
CA ALA A 71 16.69 -5.32 -7.30
C ALA A 71 15.51 -5.28 -8.29
N THR A 72 15.19 -6.38 -8.96
CA THR A 72 14.04 -6.42 -9.89
C THR A 72 12.73 -6.33 -9.14
N LEU A 73 12.56 -7.07 -8.04
CA LEU A 73 11.39 -6.97 -7.16
C LEU A 73 11.24 -5.57 -6.56
N LEU A 74 12.34 -4.96 -6.10
CA LEU A 74 12.29 -3.59 -5.58
C LEU A 74 11.85 -2.58 -6.64
N LYS A 75 12.30 -2.75 -7.90
CA LYS A 75 11.83 -1.91 -9.00
C LYS A 75 10.34 -2.09 -9.25
N GLU A 76 9.87 -3.32 -9.33
CA GLU A 76 8.45 -3.62 -9.59
C GLU A 76 7.57 -3.00 -8.49
N ASN A 77 7.93 -3.21 -7.22
CA ASN A 77 7.21 -2.63 -6.08
C ASN A 77 7.35 -1.10 -6.00
N SER A 78 8.44 -0.51 -6.50
CA SER A 78 8.63 0.95 -6.49
C SER A 78 7.56 1.69 -7.30
N HIS A 79 6.87 1.04 -8.23
CA HIS A 79 5.78 1.66 -8.98
C HIS A 79 4.43 1.63 -8.24
N HIS A 80 4.33 0.92 -7.12
CA HIS A 80 3.08 0.63 -6.40
C HIS A 80 3.05 1.19 -4.98
N ILE A 81 3.97 2.10 -4.62
CA ILE A 81 4.11 2.58 -3.23
C ILE A 81 2.84 3.24 -2.69
N ASP A 82 2.12 3.93 -3.55
CA ASP A 82 0.86 4.59 -3.16
C ASP A 82 -0.36 3.70 -3.48
N ASP A 83 -0.18 2.61 -4.22
CA ASP A 83 -1.27 1.72 -4.65
C ASP A 83 -1.73 0.81 -3.49
N ILE A 84 -2.99 0.39 -3.52
CA ILE A 84 -3.58 -0.43 -2.46
C ILE A 84 -3.44 -1.91 -2.84
N LYS A 85 -2.64 -2.66 -2.08
CA LYS A 85 -2.42 -4.10 -2.32
C LYS A 85 -3.66 -4.92 -1.96
N ILE A 86 -4.15 -5.74 -2.90
CA ILE A 86 -5.36 -6.56 -2.74
C ILE A 86 -5.12 -8.07 -2.89
N SER A 87 -3.98 -8.48 -3.46
CA SER A 87 -3.48 -9.87 -3.44
C SER A 87 -1.95 -9.88 -3.51
N GLU A 88 -1.30 -11.03 -3.74
CA GLU A 88 0.17 -11.10 -3.83
C GLU A 88 0.72 -10.20 -4.95
N ASP A 89 0.03 -10.20 -6.10
CA ASP A 89 0.44 -9.55 -7.35
C ASP A 89 -0.58 -8.52 -7.89
N GLU A 90 -1.68 -8.27 -7.18
CA GLU A 90 -2.72 -7.33 -7.63
C GLU A 90 -2.84 -6.12 -6.70
N TYR A 91 -3.04 -4.96 -7.33
CA TYR A 91 -3.10 -3.65 -6.68
C TYR A 91 -4.21 -2.81 -7.30
N ILE A 92 -4.93 -2.07 -6.46
CA ILE A 92 -5.78 -0.97 -6.91
C ILE A 92 -4.88 0.23 -7.10
N LYS A 93 -4.83 0.72 -8.35
CA LYS A 93 -3.96 1.83 -8.71
C LYS A 93 -4.41 3.12 -8.05
N TRP A 94 -3.52 3.78 -7.33
CA TRP A 94 -3.77 5.09 -6.75
C TRP A 94 -3.87 6.16 -7.82
N ILE A 95 -4.89 7.01 -7.70
CA ILE A 95 -5.07 8.19 -8.52
C ILE A 95 -4.70 9.40 -7.65
N PRO A 96 -3.65 10.18 -8.03
CA PRO A 96 -3.25 11.36 -7.29
C PRO A 96 -4.41 12.33 -7.08
N LEU A 97 -4.49 12.89 -5.88
CA LEU A 97 -5.54 13.82 -5.49
C LEU A 97 -5.29 15.20 -6.10
N GLU A 98 -6.36 15.85 -6.53
CA GLU A 98 -6.30 17.21 -7.06
C GLU A 98 -6.47 18.25 -5.95
N SER A 99 -5.70 19.34 -6.01
CA SER A 99 -5.72 20.37 -4.97
C SER A 99 -7.01 21.22 -4.97
N ASN A 100 -7.74 21.28 -6.09
CA ASN A 100 -8.85 22.23 -6.31
C ASN A 100 -10.18 21.56 -6.68
N VAL A 101 -10.42 20.33 -6.22
CA VAL A 101 -11.68 19.61 -6.44
C VAL A 101 -12.57 19.59 -5.20
N ILE A 102 -13.87 19.41 -5.43
CA ILE A 102 -14.84 19.20 -4.36
C ILE A 102 -14.67 17.79 -3.82
N PHE A 103 -14.51 17.67 -2.51
CA PHE A 103 -14.48 16.39 -1.81
C PHE A 103 -15.53 16.35 -0.70
N ILE A 104 -16.16 15.19 -0.52
CA ILE A 104 -17.28 15.01 0.41
C ILE A 104 -16.87 14.11 1.58
N ASN A 105 -17.31 14.47 2.79
CA ASN A 105 -17.16 13.63 3.97
C ASN A 105 -18.12 12.43 3.85
N ILE A 106 -17.59 11.21 4.00
CA ILE A 106 -18.37 9.97 3.90
C ILE A 106 -18.47 9.19 5.22
N ASP A 107 -18.04 9.76 6.35
CA ASP A 107 -18.08 9.12 7.67
C ASP A 107 -19.47 8.59 8.02
N ASN A 108 -20.51 9.38 7.75
CA ASN A 108 -21.90 8.96 8.00
C ASN A 108 -22.31 7.73 7.18
N LEU A 109 -21.74 7.55 5.98
CA LEU A 109 -22.01 6.39 5.14
C LEU A 109 -21.29 5.15 5.69
N LEU A 110 -20.09 5.33 6.22
CA LEU A 110 -19.23 4.25 6.71
C LEU A 110 -19.54 3.79 8.13
N ALA A 111 -20.32 4.56 8.90
CA ALA A 111 -20.54 4.37 10.33
C ALA A 111 -20.94 2.94 10.73
N ASN A 112 -21.81 2.29 9.95
CA ASN A 112 -22.26 0.92 10.22
C ASN A 112 -21.21 -0.15 9.86
N THR A 113 -20.05 0.24 9.32
CA THR A 113 -18.97 -0.65 8.91
C THR A 113 -17.65 -0.36 9.61
N TYR A 114 -17.59 0.60 10.54
CA TYR A 114 -16.35 0.98 11.21
C TYR A 114 -15.66 -0.19 11.91
N ASP A 115 -16.41 -1.00 12.65
CA ASP A 115 -15.84 -2.18 13.31
C ASP A 115 -15.17 -3.15 12.31
N PHE A 116 -15.70 -3.25 11.09
CA PHE A 116 -15.09 -4.05 10.02
C PHE A 116 -13.83 -3.37 9.45
N TRP A 117 -13.82 -2.05 9.26
CA TRP A 117 -12.61 -1.34 8.84
C TRP A 117 -11.51 -1.45 9.90
N ASP A 118 -11.87 -1.31 11.17
CA ASP A 118 -10.96 -1.48 12.31
C ASP A 118 -10.38 -2.89 12.37
N SER A 119 -11.15 -3.93 12.04
CA SER A 119 -10.65 -5.30 12.03
C SER A 119 -9.63 -5.59 10.92
N LEU A 120 -9.53 -4.74 9.89
CA LEU A 120 -8.51 -4.83 8.83
C LEU A 120 -7.19 -4.18 9.23
N SER A 121 -7.16 -3.42 10.32
CA SER A 121 -5.95 -2.76 10.82
C SER A 121 -4.93 -3.80 11.30
N THR A 122 -3.66 -3.54 11.01
CA THR A 122 -2.55 -4.42 11.37
C THR A 122 -1.78 -3.88 12.58
N GLU A 123 -0.53 -3.48 12.39
CA GLU A 123 0.38 -3.02 13.45
C GLU A 123 0.26 -1.50 13.72
N CYS A 124 -0.60 -0.80 12.98
CA CYS A 124 -0.83 0.65 13.10
C CYS A 124 -2.34 0.95 13.20
N VAL A 125 -2.69 2.15 13.66
CA VAL A 125 -4.06 2.67 13.73
C VAL A 125 -4.31 3.71 12.64
N PHE A 126 -5.56 3.89 12.22
CA PHE A 126 -5.94 4.89 11.20
C PHE A 126 -5.47 6.30 11.55
N GLU A 127 -5.54 6.73 12.82
CA GLU A 127 -5.10 8.07 13.24
C GLU A 127 -3.63 8.36 12.88
N CYS A 128 -2.79 7.33 12.77
CA CYS A 128 -1.36 7.47 12.49
C CYS A 128 -1.01 7.16 11.03
N CYS A 129 -1.50 6.03 10.52
CA CYS A 129 -1.12 5.53 9.18
C CYS A 129 -2.23 5.67 8.13
N GLY A 130 -3.40 6.19 8.51
CA GLY A 130 -4.57 6.25 7.63
C GLY A 130 -4.89 4.88 7.06
N ILE A 131 -5.20 4.84 5.76
CA ILE A 131 -5.54 3.61 5.05
C ILE A 131 -4.37 2.61 4.99
N ASN A 132 -3.13 3.08 5.15
CA ASN A 132 -1.93 2.23 5.17
C ASN A 132 -1.80 1.42 6.48
N ALA A 133 -2.65 1.67 7.47
CA ALA A 133 -2.77 0.80 8.64
C ALA A 133 -3.38 -0.56 8.30
N CYS A 134 -4.15 -0.64 7.21
CA CYS A 134 -4.95 -1.81 6.88
C CYS A 134 -4.29 -2.74 5.88
N ASN A 135 -4.66 -4.02 5.96
CA ASN A 135 -4.32 -5.01 4.97
C ASN A 135 -5.58 -5.44 4.20
N PHE A 136 -5.62 -5.10 2.91
CA PHE A 136 -6.75 -5.38 2.01
C PHE A 136 -6.58 -6.65 1.19
N THR A 137 -5.65 -7.54 1.54
CA THR A 137 -5.58 -8.85 0.89
C THR A 137 -6.84 -9.66 1.13
N SER A 138 -7.24 -10.46 0.14
CA SER A 138 -8.40 -11.34 0.24
C SER A 138 -8.39 -12.19 1.52
N ASP A 139 -7.24 -12.75 1.91
CA ASP A 139 -7.11 -13.55 3.12
C ASP A 139 -7.47 -12.77 4.39
N THR A 140 -6.98 -11.53 4.51
CA THR A 140 -7.27 -10.67 5.68
C THR A 140 -8.72 -10.24 5.72
N ILE A 141 -9.27 -9.89 4.56
CA ILE A 141 -10.69 -9.53 4.42
C ILE A 141 -11.57 -10.73 4.81
N ILE A 142 -11.29 -11.93 4.30
CA ILE A 142 -12.05 -13.15 4.64
C ILE A 142 -11.98 -13.43 6.14
N GLN A 143 -10.80 -13.32 6.76
CA GLN A 143 -10.65 -13.48 8.21
C GLN A 143 -11.50 -12.47 8.99
N SER A 144 -11.52 -11.21 8.55
CA SER A 144 -12.37 -10.17 9.14
C SER A 144 -13.85 -10.45 8.97
N ILE A 145 -14.29 -10.87 7.77
CA ILE A 145 -15.70 -11.20 7.46
C ILE A 145 -16.26 -12.24 8.44
N HIS A 146 -15.45 -13.20 8.90
CA HIS A 146 -15.89 -14.23 9.85
C HIS A 146 -16.30 -13.70 11.23
N LEU A 147 -15.99 -12.43 11.54
CA LEU A 147 -16.35 -11.79 12.80
C LEU A 147 -17.75 -11.12 12.77
N PHE A 148 -18.36 -11.01 11.59
CA PHE A 148 -19.58 -10.23 11.37
C PHE A 148 -20.70 -11.08 10.75
N ASP A 149 -21.94 -10.57 10.83
CA ASP A 149 -23.04 -11.12 10.04
C ASP A 149 -22.82 -10.79 8.56
N LYS A 150 -22.61 -11.83 7.74
CA LYS A 150 -22.23 -11.68 6.33
C LYS A 150 -23.33 -11.04 5.49
N ILE A 151 -24.60 -11.28 5.82
CA ILE A 151 -25.73 -10.75 5.05
C ILE A 151 -25.91 -9.26 5.36
N GLU A 152 -25.82 -8.89 6.64
CA GLU A 152 -25.83 -7.49 7.07
C GLU A 152 -24.63 -6.73 6.52
N LEU A 153 -23.42 -7.32 6.60
CA LEU A 153 -22.20 -6.71 6.07
C LEU A 153 -22.31 -6.48 4.56
N LEU A 154 -22.76 -7.49 3.79
CA LEU A 154 -22.98 -7.35 2.35
C LEU A 154 -23.96 -6.23 2.03
N LYS A 155 -25.07 -6.15 2.79
CA LYS A 155 -26.06 -5.09 2.61
C LYS A 155 -25.44 -3.72 2.85
N ASN A 156 -24.72 -3.54 3.96
CA ASN A 156 -24.09 -2.27 4.30
C ASN A 156 -23.10 -1.84 3.20
N PHE A 157 -22.26 -2.75 2.69
CA PHE A 157 -21.34 -2.42 1.59
C PHE A 157 -22.05 -2.09 0.27
N ASN A 158 -23.13 -2.80 -0.07
CA ASN A 158 -23.95 -2.46 -1.25
C ASN A 158 -24.55 -1.05 -1.14
N ASP A 159 -25.09 -0.71 0.04
CA ASP A 159 -25.69 0.59 0.30
C ASP A 159 -24.63 1.70 0.20
N ILE A 160 -23.44 1.50 0.81
CA ILE A 160 -22.31 2.44 0.70
C ILE A 160 -21.90 2.64 -0.77
N ILE A 161 -21.71 1.55 -1.53
CA ILE A 161 -21.31 1.62 -2.94
C ILE A 161 -22.34 2.42 -3.75
N LEU A 162 -23.64 2.19 -3.52
CA LEU A 162 -24.71 2.92 -4.20
C LEU A 162 -24.65 4.42 -3.86
N GLU A 163 -24.56 4.77 -2.58
CA GLU A 163 -24.52 6.17 -2.13
C GLU A 163 -23.29 6.91 -2.68
N ILE A 164 -22.10 6.29 -2.62
CA ILE A 164 -20.87 6.88 -3.17
C ILE A 164 -21.00 7.11 -4.68
N ASN A 165 -21.63 6.20 -5.43
CA ASN A 165 -21.86 6.38 -6.86
C ASN A 165 -22.72 7.61 -7.16
N LEU A 166 -23.73 7.88 -6.33
CA LEU A 166 -24.65 9.00 -6.47
C LEU A 166 -24.06 10.35 -6.06
N LEU A 167 -22.95 10.37 -5.31
CA LEU A 167 -22.27 11.61 -4.94
C LEU A 167 -21.75 12.35 -6.18
N ASN A 168 -22.11 13.63 -6.28
CA ASN A 168 -21.56 14.56 -7.26
C ASN A 168 -20.25 15.18 -6.76
N ALA A 169 -19.23 14.32 -6.57
CA ALA A 169 -17.88 14.70 -6.18
C ALA A 169 -16.87 13.74 -6.83
N ASP A 170 -15.70 14.27 -7.17
CA ASP A 170 -14.60 13.49 -7.75
C ASP A 170 -13.77 12.77 -6.67
N GLU A 171 -13.87 13.26 -5.44
CA GLU A 171 -13.10 12.77 -4.31
C GLU A 171 -13.95 12.68 -3.03
N VAL A 172 -13.53 11.80 -2.13
CA VAL A 172 -14.19 11.58 -0.85
C VAL A 172 -13.15 11.57 0.26
N TYR A 173 -13.58 11.86 1.49
CA TYR A 173 -12.71 11.72 2.65
C TYR A 173 -13.47 11.13 3.84
N SER A 174 -12.74 10.41 4.68
CA SER A 174 -13.23 9.91 5.96
C SER A 174 -12.25 10.32 7.04
N ASN A 175 -12.76 10.87 8.15
CA ASN A 175 -11.95 11.11 9.33
C ASN A 175 -11.58 9.79 10.01
N HIS A 176 -12.51 8.83 10.02
CA HIS A 176 -12.26 7.51 10.62
C HIS A 176 -11.13 6.78 9.90
N LEU A 177 -11.14 6.74 8.56
CA LEU A 177 -10.04 6.16 7.78
C LEU A 177 -8.81 7.07 7.69
N ASN A 178 -8.91 8.31 8.18
CA ASN A 178 -7.89 9.35 8.11
C ASN A 178 -7.27 9.48 6.71
N GLN A 179 -8.12 9.46 5.69
CA GLN A 179 -7.67 9.43 4.30
C GLN A 179 -8.66 10.11 3.36
N ARG A 180 -8.11 10.82 2.38
CA ARG A 180 -8.81 11.35 1.22
C ARG A 180 -8.51 10.45 0.01
N PHE A 181 -9.52 10.19 -0.80
CA PHE A 181 -9.46 9.29 -1.95
C PHE A 181 -10.04 9.93 -3.19
N ASN A 182 -9.47 9.57 -4.34
CA ASN A 182 -10.23 9.64 -5.58
C ASN A 182 -11.45 8.71 -5.47
N LYS A 183 -12.63 9.20 -5.87
CA LYS A 183 -13.90 8.45 -5.76
C LYS A 183 -13.82 7.07 -6.43
N ASN A 184 -13.16 6.98 -7.59
CA ASN A 184 -13.07 5.72 -8.32
C ASN A 184 -12.15 4.72 -7.62
N VAL A 185 -11.04 5.18 -7.05
CA VAL A 185 -10.13 4.34 -6.24
C VAL A 185 -10.87 3.79 -5.03
N PHE A 186 -11.64 4.64 -4.33
CA PHE A 186 -12.41 4.20 -3.18
C PHE A 186 -13.53 3.23 -3.55
N LEU A 187 -14.23 3.46 -4.67
CA LEU A 187 -15.25 2.52 -5.18
C LEU A 187 -14.65 1.16 -5.54
N GLU A 188 -13.48 1.13 -6.18
CA GLU A 188 -12.78 -0.11 -6.51
C GLU A 188 -12.41 -0.89 -5.24
N LEU A 189 -11.97 -0.20 -4.19
CA LEU A 189 -11.69 -0.80 -2.89
C LEU A 189 -12.96 -1.40 -2.24
N LEU A 190 -14.07 -0.64 -2.25
CA LEU A 190 -15.35 -1.13 -1.73
C LEU A 190 -15.84 -2.36 -2.50
N GLN A 191 -15.70 -2.36 -3.83
CA GLN A 191 -16.09 -3.47 -4.70
C GLN A 191 -15.23 -4.71 -4.46
N HIS A 192 -13.93 -4.55 -4.21
CA HIS A 192 -13.05 -5.64 -3.83
C HIS A 192 -13.54 -6.30 -2.52
N ILE A 193 -13.83 -5.49 -1.49
CA ILE A 193 -14.37 -6.00 -0.22
C ILE A 193 -15.72 -6.69 -0.42
N GLU A 194 -16.65 -6.05 -1.14
CA GLU A 194 -17.98 -6.59 -1.45
C GLU A 194 -17.91 -7.95 -2.17
N PHE A 195 -16.97 -8.10 -3.10
CA PHE A 195 -16.72 -9.36 -3.79
C PHE A 195 -16.27 -10.48 -2.83
N GLN A 196 -15.35 -10.19 -1.89
CA GLN A 196 -14.94 -11.18 -0.89
C GLN A 196 -16.08 -11.58 0.06
N ILE A 197 -16.95 -10.64 0.42
CA ILE A 197 -18.14 -10.93 1.23
C ILE A 197 -19.07 -11.89 0.47
N LYS A 198 -19.33 -11.64 -0.82
CA LYS A 198 -20.17 -12.51 -1.65
C LYS A 198 -19.62 -13.93 -1.77
N LEU A 199 -18.31 -14.09 -1.92
CA LEU A 199 -17.67 -15.41 -1.96
C LEU A 199 -17.76 -16.18 -0.63
N SER A 200 -18.01 -15.47 0.47
CA SER A 200 -18.04 -16.03 1.81
C SER A 200 -19.44 -16.44 2.27
N ILE A 201 -20.49 -16.18 1.49
CA ILE A 201 -21.89 -16.55 1.77
C ILE A 201 -22.19 -17.95 1.24
#